data_AF-A0A3A8PDS7-F1
#
_entry.id   AF-A0A3A8PDS7-F1
#
_cell.length_a   1.000
_cell.length_b   1.000
_cell.length_c   1.000
_cell.angle_alpha   90.00
_cell.angle_beta   90.00
_cell.angle_gamma   90.00
#
_symmetry.space_group_name_H-M   'P 1'
#
loop_
_entity.id
_entity.type
_entity.pdbx_description
1 polymer ?
#
loop_
_entity_poly.entity_id
_entity_poly.type
_entity_poly.pdbx_seq_one_letter_code
_entity_poly.pdbx_strand_id
1 'polypeptide(L)'
;MVPLPLCLLLATAAFAQDEAPRPSKPVPVLKKAPRPEKGLKDFGSPLVLKPLSTEGATANFSARVGWRKDTLFVGVEATDNQLLAGDVITLTLYFPDSGPTATGYSYRFAFDGQRTSGADSNTPKFAQGLVNAAVHRQGDTLSVVAMVPVRALPRFPAVDPLVMDLCITYEDQDQVGAKVVPVSNCKGGTMPEGEALRLPDEARKNLKLKPSASVTALEAAPTGWLGWGMLSYPDWAQGEEALTPASLRALVAPTAVDATKMGVNLPEALSLPDGRPVVTVLTGKNPYAVEGQCDSDDELRMGLYVVSGKTAQRVLDWPAATCALGRATSVEMEEQGALNIGYSNGAIINFVWSADHFERTQLGKR
;
A
#
# COMPACT_ATOMS: atom_id res chain seq x y z
N MET A 1 42.20 19.41 -39.72
CA MET A 1 41.17 20.36 -39.24
C MET A 1 39.83 20.00 -39.87
N VAL A 2 38.95 19.37 -39.10
CA VAL A 2 37.51 19.22 -39.39
C VAL A 2 36.83 19.27 -38.01
N PRO A 3 35.88 20.18 -37.75
CA PRO A 3 35.20 20.24 -36.47
C PRO A 3 34.01 19.26 -36.47
N LEU A 4 33.89 18.49 -35.39
CA LEU A 4 32.74 17.64 -35.09
C LEU A 4 31.71 18.52 -34.34
N PRO A 5 30.43 18.60 -34.77
CA PRO A 5 29.44 19.36 -34.03
C PRO A 5 28.94 18.52 -32.85
N LEU A 6 29.07 19.09 -31.66
CA LEU A 6 28.55 18.56 -30.41
C LEU A 6 27.03 18.83 -30.37
N CYS A 7 26.21 17.85 -30.76
CA CYS A 7 24.76 17.88 -30.54
C CYS A 7 24.47 17.64 -29.05
N LEU A 8 24.29 18.73 -28.30
CA LEU A 8 23.70 18.74 -26.96
C LEU A 8 22.23 18.32 -27.05
N LEU A 9 21.93 17.05 -26.72
CA LEU A 9 20.61 16.61 -26.34
C LEU A 9 20.27 17.23 -24.97
N LEU A 10 19.63 18.39 -25.00
CA LEU A 10 18.91 18.92 -23.85
C LEU A 10 17.73 17.99 -23.56
N ALA A 11 17.92 17.07 -22.62
CA ALA A 11 16.83 16.37 -21.96
C ALA A 11 16.02 17.43 -21.21
N THR A 12 14.88 17.83 -21.78
CA THR A 12 13.88 18.61 -21.08
C THR A 12 13.39 17.75 -19.92
N ALA A 13 13.78 18.11 -18.69
CA ALA A 13 13.07 17.69 -17.50
C ALA A 13 11.62 18.16 -17.66
N ALA A 14 10.73 17.21 -17.97
CA ALA A 14 9.31 17.43 -17.89
C ALA A 14 8.98 17.67 -16.42
N PHE A 15 8.97 18.94 -16.01
CA PHE A 15 8.24 19.34 -14.83
C PHE A 15 6.79 18.87 -15.05
N ALA A 16 6.33 18.00 -14.15
CA ALA A 16 4.96 17.54 -14.11
C ALA A 16 4.04 18.76 -14.22
N GLN A 17 3.36 18.87 -15.36
CA GLN A 17 2.15 19.70 -15.41
C GLN A 17 1.20 19.09 -14.40
N ASP A 18 0.54 19.92 -13.59
CA ASP A 18 -0.64 19.51 -12.82
C ASP A 18 -1.61 18.83 -13.79
N GLU A 19 -1.55 17.50 -13.87
CA GLU A 19 -2.49 16.71 -14.66
C GLU A 19 -3.87 16.98 -14.10
N ALA A 20 -4.80 17.31 -14.99
CA ALA A 20 -6.19 17.52 -14.59
C ALA A 20 -6.68 16.31 -13.79
N PRO A 21 -7.42 16.49 -12.68
CA PRO A 21 -7.86 15.39 -11.83
C PRO A 21 -8.53 14.30 -12.67
N ARG A 22 -8.14 13.04 -12.46
CA ARG A 22 -8.69 11.89 -13.20
C ARG A 22 -10.23 11.95 -13.16
N PRO A 23 -10.91 11.99 -14.33
CA PRO A 23 -12.37 11.98 -14.37
C PRO A 23 -12.94 10.78 -13.62
N SER A 24 -13.86 11.02 -12.70
CA SER A 24 -14.38 9.99 -11.79
C SER A 24 -15.86 10.19 -11.42
N LYS A 25 -16.55 9.09 -11.14
CA LYS A 25 -17.94 9.03 -10.70
C LYS A 25 -18.01 8.89 -9.18
N PRO A 26 -18.80 9.74 -8.48
CA PRO A 26 -18.92 9.63 -7.03
C PRO A 26 -19.65 8.34 -6.64
N VAL A 27 -19.06 7.60 -5.70
CA VAL A 27 -19.73 6.46 -5.06
C VAL A 27 -20.76 6.99 -4.06
N PRO A 28 -22.06 6.62 -4.19
CA PRO A 28 -23.10 7.17 -3.34
C PRO A 28 -22.98 6.68 -1.90
N VAL A 29 -23.23 7.58 -0.95
CA VAL A 29 -23.35 7.22 0.47
C VAL A 29 -24.73 6.62 0.73
N LEU A 30 -24.77 5.36 1.13
CA LEU A 30 -25.98 4.61 1.42
C LEU A 30 -26.56 5.01 2.79
N LYS A 31 -27.88 5.21 2.85
CA LYS A 31 -28.59 5.50 4.11
C LYS A 31 -28.54 4.32 5.08
N LYS A 32 -28.60 3.10 4.56
CA LYS A 32 -28.57 1.83 5.31
C LYS A 32 -27.57 0.87 4.68
N ALA A 33 -27.00 -0.03 5.48
CA ALA A 33 -26.16 -1.10 4.94
C ALA A 33 -27.07 -2.08 4.17
N PRO A 34 -26.71 -2.46 2.93
CA PRO A 34 -27.38 -3.54 2.22
C PRO A 34 -27.30 -4.83 3.02
N ARG A 35 -28.42 -5.54 3.08
CA ARG A 35 -28.50 -6.88 3.64
C ARG A 35 -28.08 -7.91 2.59
N PRO A 36 -27.03 -8.70 2.83
CA PRO A 36 -26.51 -9.64 1.84
C PRO A 36 -27.57 -10.63 1.33
N GLU A 37 -28.46 -11.10 2.22
CA GLU A 37 -29.52 -12.06 1.90
C GLU A 37 -30.60 -11.53 0.94
N LYS A 38 -30.60 -10.22 0.67
CA LYS A 38 -31.56 -9.56 -0.21
C LYS A 38 -30.97 -9.20 -1.58
N GLY A 39 -29.72 -9.58 -1.84
CA GLY A 39 -29.04 -9.37 -3.11
C GLY A 39 -28.96 -7.89 -3.51
N LEU A 40 -28.96 -7.62 -4.82
CA LEU A 40 -28.82 -6.27 -5.36
C LEU A 40 -29.97 -5.32 -4.98
N LYS A 41 -31.17 -5.84 -4.69
CA LYS A 41 -32.39 -5.04 -4.47
C LYS A 41 -32.35 -4.20 -3.20
N ASP A 42 -31.56 -4.56 -2.19
CA ASP A 42 -31.50 -3.82 -0.92
C ASP A 42 -30.54 -2.61 -0.97
N PHE A 43 -29.78 -2.45 -2.05
CA PHE A 43 -29.02 -1.24 -2.34
C PHE A 43 -29.97 -0.09 -2.68
N GLY A 44 -30.07 0.90 -1.79
CA GLY A 44 -30.83 2.12 -2.02
C GLY A 44 -30.00 3.17 -2.75
N SER A 45 -30.43 3.57 -3.95
CA SER A 45 -29.75 4.56 -4.81
C SER A 45 -28.25 4.26 -5.09
N PRO A 46 -27.91 3.06 -5.56
CA PRO A 46 -26.52 2.68 -5.84
C PRO A 46 -26.00 3.31 -7.14
N LEU A 47 -24.68 3.32 -7.27
CA LEU A 47 -24.03 3.43 -8.57
C LEU A 47 -24.10 2.05 -9.25
N VAL A 48 -24.54 2.01 -10.51
CA VAL A 48 -24.64 0.78 -11.28
C VAL A 48 -23.44 0.66 -12.20
N LEU A 49 -22.76 -0.49 -12.14
CA LEU A 49 -21.67 -0.85 -13.06
C LEU A 49 -22.14 -1.97 -13.98
N LYS A 50 -21.71 -1.89 -15.24
CA LYS A 50 -21.99 -2.89 -16.28
C LYS A 50 -20.67 -3.39 -16.85
N PRO A 51 -20.60 -4.65 -17.30
CA PRO A 51 -19.44 -5.14 -18.02
C PRO A 51 -19.31 -4.48 -19.38
N LEU A 52 -18.10 -4.54 -19.91
CA LEU A 52 -17.79 -4.22 -21.29
C LEU A 52 -18.27 -5.37 -22.18
N SER A 53 -18.75 -5.03 -23.38
CA SER A 53 -19.08 -6.01 -24.40
C SER A 53 -17.84 -6.84 -24.74
N THR A 54 -17.93 -8.16 -24.56
CA THR A 54 -16.83 -9.11 -24.80
C THR A 54 -17.29 -10.10 -25.87
N GLU A 55 -16.56 -10.19 -26.98
CA GLU A 55 -16.91 -11.09 -28.07
C GLU A 55 -16.77 -12.56 -27.64
N GLY A 56 -17.79 -13.36 -27.91
CA GLY A 56 -17.83 -14.78 -27.55
C GLY A 56 -18.12 -15.06 -26.06
N ALA A 57 -18.39 -14.03 -25.25
CA ALA A 57 -18.84 -14.23 -23.88
C ALA A 57 -20.30 -14.71 -23.84
N THR A 58 -20.53 -15.82 -23.13
CA THR A 58 -21.83 -16.42 -22.81
C THR A 58 -22.41 -15.88 -21.51
N ALA A 59 -21.54 -15.47 -20.59
CA ALA A 59 -21.91 -14.88 -19.31
C ALA A 59 -22.07 -13.36 -19.35
N ASN A 60 -22.71 -12.81 -18.31
CA ASN A 60 -22.86 -11.37 -18.11
C ASN A 60 -22.98 -11.05 -16.61
N PHE A 61 -22.83 -9.79 -16.21
CA PHE A 61 -23.13 -9.37 -14.84
C PHE A 61 -23.78 -7.99 -14.74
N SER A 62 -24.45 -7.74 -13.63
CA SER A 62 -24.81 -6.39 -13.17
C SER A 62 -24.24 -6.16 -11.78
N ALA A 63 -23.67 -4.98 -11.54
CA ALA A 63 -23.11 -4.66 -10.25
C ALA A 63 -23.65 -3.34 -9.68
N ARG A 64 -23.73 -3.28 -8.35
CA ARG A 64 -24.15 -2.11 -7.58
C ARG A 64 -23.10 -1.78 -6.54
N VAL A 65 -22.76 -0.50 -6.44
CA VAL A 65 -21.72 -0.02 -5.54
C VAL A 65 -22.29 1.10 -4.67
N GLY A 66 -21.91 1.10 -3.40
CA GLY A 66 -22.21 2.17 -2.47
C GLY A 66 -21.31 2.15 -1.25
N TRP A 67 -21.20 3.29 -0.58
CA TRP A 67 -20.38 3.46 0.60
C TRP A 67 -21.25 3.68 1.83
N ARG A 68 -20.88 3.13 2.98
CA ARG A 68 -21.49 3.53 4.25
C ARG A 68 -20.51 3.42 5.40
N LYS A 69 -20.43 4.50 6.20
CA LYS A 69 -19.49 4.66 7.32
C LYS A 69 -18.04 4.50 6.85
N ASP A 70 -17.52 3.29 6.97
CA ASP A 70 -16.15 2.87 6.73
C ASP A 70 -16.09 1.64 5.81
N THR A 71 -17.19 1.30 5.13
CA THR A 71 -17.31 0.06 4.34
C THR A 71 -17.81 0.36 2.92
N LEU A 72 -17.11 -0.19 1.95
CA LEU A 72 -17.54 -0.29 0.56
C LEU A 72 -18.41 -1.54 0.40
N PHE A 73 -19.61 -1.35 -0.14
CA PHE A 73 -20.51 -2.44 -0.49
C PHE A 73 -20.48 -2.62 -2.00
N VAL A 74 -20.16 -3.84 -2.44
CA VAL A 74 -20.17 -4.24 -3.85
C VAL A 74 -21.10 -5.44 -3.99
N GLY A 75 -22.23 -5.23 -4.66
CA GLY A 75 -23.13 -6.29 -5.07
C GLY A 75 -22.88 -6.65 -6.53
N VAL A 76 -22.84 -7.94 -6.85
CA VAL A 76 -22.72 -8.47 -8.22
C VAL A 76 -23.76 -9.56 -8.42
N GLU A 77 -24.51 -9.52 -9.50
CA GLU A 77 -25.32 -10.65 -10.00
C GLU A 77 -24.75 -11.03 -11.37
N ALA A 78 -24.09 -12.19 -11.45
CA ALA A 78 -23.60 -12.77 -12.68
C ALA A 78 -24.55 -13.86 -13.15
N THR A 79 -24.82 -13.90 -14.46
CA THR A 79 -25.68 -14.89 -15.12
C THR A 79 -24.85 -15.67 -16.11
N ASP A 80 -25.02 -16.98 -16.12
CA ASP A 80 -24.21 -17.93 -16.88
C ASP A 80 -25.08 -19.13 -17.31
N ASN A 81 -24.86 -19.69 -18.50
CA ASN A 81 -25.56 -20.89 -18.95
C ASN A 81 -25.34 -22.10 -18.04
N GLN A 82 -24.19 -22.23 -17.37
CA GLN A 82 -23.92 -23.33 -16.44
C GLN A 82 -23.07 -22.89 -15.25
N LEU A 83 -23.71 -22.67 -14.10
CA LEU A 83 -22.95 -22.34 -12.89
C LEU A 83 -22.28 -23.58 -12.25
N LEU A 84 -20.96 -23.68 -12.35
CA LEU A 84 -20.06 -24.71 -11.82
C LEU A 84 -19.11 -24.17 -10.74
N ALA A 85 -18.28 -25.07 -10.19
CA ALA A 85 -17.32 -24.71 -9.14
C ALA A 85 -16.12 -23.91 -9.66
N GLY A 86 -15.90 -23.94 -10.97
CA GLY A 86 -14.88 -23.14 -11.63
C GLY A 86 -15.23 -21.65 -11.68
N ASP A 87 -16.52 -21.29 -11.57
CA ASP A 87 -16.94 -19.92 -11.79
C ASP A 87 -16.60 -19.01 -10.62
N VAL A 88 -15.97 -17.89 -10.96
CA VAL A 88 -15.43 -16.97 -9.96
C VAL A 88 -15.75 -15.53 -10.33
N ILE A 89 -16.30 -14.80 -9.36
CA ILE A 89 -16.34 -13.35 -9.35
C ILE A 89 -15.08 -12.86 -8.64
N THR A 90 -14.27 -12.05 -9.33
CA THR A 90 -13.10 -11.38 -8.78
C THR A 90 -13.34 -9.87 -8.70
N LEU A 91 -13.21 -9.30 -7.51
CA LEU A 91 -13.20 -7.86 -7.27
C LEU A 91 -11.76 -7.40 -7.09
N THR A 92 -11.23 -6.59 -8.00
CA THR A 92 -9.91 -5.97 -7.89
C THR A 92 -10.06 -4.48 -7.65
N LEU A 93 -9.49 -4.01 -6.55
CA LEU A 93 -9.48 -2.61 -6.15
C LEU A 93 -8.06 -2.07 -6.30
N TYR A 94 -7.94 -0.84 -6.82
CA TYR A 94 -6.65 -0.17 -6.96
C TYR A 94 -6.82 1.35 -6.89
N PHE A 95 -5.91 2.05 -6.22
CA PHE A 95 -5.86 3.51 -6.19
C PHE A 95 -4.58 3.98 -6.91
N PRO A 96 -4.68 4.39 -8.19
CA PRO A 96 -3.51 4.76 -9.00
C PRO A 96 -2.73 5.93 -8.41
N ASP A 97 -3.40 6.84 -7.71
CA ASP A 97 -2.81 8.06 -7.16
C ASP A 97 -2.10 7.81 -5.81
N SER A 98 -1.91 6.54 -5.41
CA SER A 98 -1.28 6.17 -4.12
C SER A 98 0.23 5.97 -4.19
N GLY A 99 0.82 6.36 -5.32
CA GLY A 99 2.24 6.25 -5.59
C GLY A 99 2.63 5.00 -6.39
N PRO A 100 3.84 4.99 -6.97
CA PRO A 100 4.27 4.02 -7.99
C PRO A 100 4.46 2.59 -7.47
N THR A 101 4.57 2.41 -6.15
CA THR A 101 4.72 1.09 -5.51
C THR A 101 3.41 0.58 -4.91
N ALA A 102 2.33 1.36 -4.98
CA ALA A 102 1.03 0.91 -4.51
C ALA A 102 0.54 -0.24 -5.39
N THR A 103 0.11 -1.33 -4.76
CA THR A 103 -0.49 -2.48 -5.45
C THR A 103 -1.98 -2.55 -5.15
N GLY A 104 -2.76 -3.10 -6.09
CA GLY A 104 -4.17 -3.38 -5.87
C GLY A 104 -4.41 -4.62 -5.00
N TYR A 105 -5.62 -4.73 -4.46
CA TYR A 105 -6.11 -5.92 -3.76
C TYR A 105 -7.22 -6.59 -4.55
N SER A 106 -7.19 -7.92 -4.61
CA SER A 106 -8.21 -8.74 -5.25
C SER A 106 -8.92 -9.61 -4.24
N TYR A 107 -10.24 -9.76 -4.39
CA TYR A 107 -11.10 -10.63 -3.59
C TYR A 107 -11.89 -11.55 -4.51
N ARG A 108 -11.88 -12.86 -4.23
CA ARG A 108 -12.46 -13.86 -5.12
C ARG A 108 -13.64 -14.55 -4.43
N PHE A 109 -14.71 -14.76 -5.17
CA PHE A 109 -15.95 -15.36 -4.67
C PHE A 109 -16.47 -16.36 -5.70
N ALA A 110 -16.89 -17.53 -5.23
CA ALA A 110 -17.62 -18.51 -6.02
C ALA A 110 -18.86 -18.95 -5.24
N PHE A 111 -19.67 -19.86 -5.79
CA PHE A 111 -20.94 -20.24 -5.15
C PHE A 111 -20.78 -20.79 -3.73
N ASP A 112 -19.60 -21.32 -3.38
CA ASP A 112 -19.26 -21.87 -2.07
C ASP A 112 -18.73 -20.82 -1.08
N GLY A 113 -18.61 -19.57 -1.50
CA GLY A 113 -18.22 -18.44 -0.66
C GLY A 113 -16.95 -17.73 -1.14
N GLN A 114 -16.29 -17.05 -0.21
CA GLN A 114 -15.03 -16.37 -0.49
C GLN A 114 -13.88 -17.37 -0.66
N ARG A 115 -13.08 -17.17 -1.69
CA ARG A 115 -11.86 -17.93 -1.98
C ARG A 115 -10.63 -17.10 -1.67
N THR A 116 -9.51 -17.79 -1.42
CA THR A 116 -8.22 -17.12 -1.27
C THR A 116 -7.86 -16.41 -2.56
N SER A 117 -7.47 -15.15 -2.42
CA SER A 117 -6.85 -14.41 -3.52
C SER A 117 -5.53 -15.13 -3.85
N GLY A 118 -5.31 -15.44 -5.13
CA GLY A 118 -4.16 -16.25 -5.56
C GLY A 118 -2.82 -15.65 -5.13
N ALA A 119 -1.74 -16.44 -5.19
CA ALA A 119 -0.42 -16.01 -4.72
C ALA A 119 0.07 -14.68 -5.36
N ASP A 120 -0.35 -14.41 -6.59
CA ASP A 120 0.06 -13.23 -7.38
C ASP A 120 -0.81 -11.99 -7.13
N SER A 121 -1.83 -12.05 -6.27
CA SER A 121 -2.81 -10.97 -6.13
C SER A 121 -2.36 -9.82 -5.22
N ASN A 122 -1.17 -9.91 -4.62
CA ASN A 122 -0.61 -8.96 -3.64
C ASN A 122 -1.56 -8.62 -2.46
N THR A 123 -2.62 -9.41 -2.25
CA THR A 123 -3.64 -9.12 -1.24
C THR A 123 -3.25 -9.76 0.09
N PRO A 124 -2.95 -8.98 1.13
CA PRO A 124 -2.52 -9.53 2.41
C PRO A 124 -3.59 -10.42 3.03
N LYS A 125 -3.17 -11.51 3.67
CA LYS A 125 -4.07 -12.46 4.36
C LYS A 125 -5.00 -11.76 5.36
N PHE A 126 -4.50 -10.76 6.09
CA PHE A 126 -5.32 -10.02 7.05
C PHE A 126 -6.45 -9.25 6.35
N ALA A 127 -6.19 -8.61 5.20
CA ALA A 127 -7.20 -7.89 4.45
C ALA A 127 -8.25 -8.83 3.87
N GLN A 128 -7.84 -10.01 3.36
CA GLN A 128 -8.76 -11.07 2.92
C GLN A 128 -9.69 -11.51 4.04
N GLY A 129 -9.18 -11.68 5.27
CA GLY A 129 -9.97 -12.09 6.43
C GLY A 129 -10.92 -11.01 6.98
N LEU A 130 -10.76 -9.75 6.57
CA LEU A 130 -11.64 -8.64 6.96
C LEU A 130 -12.83 -8.47 6.02
N VAL A 131 -12.73 -8.95 4.78
CA VAL A 131 -13.84 -8.92 3.83
C VAL A 131 -14.86 -9.98 4.24
N ASN A 132 -16.12 -9.58 4.25
CA ASN A 132 -17.23 -10.50 4.47
C ASN A 132 -18.14 -10.45 3.25
N ALA A 133 -18.66 -11.59 2.82
CA ALA A 133 -19.55 -11.66 1.67
C ALA A 133 -20.62 -12.72 1.90
N ALA A 134 -21.84 -12.45 1.43
CA ALA A 134 -22.81 -13.52 1.20
C ALA A 134 -22.84 -13.86 -0.27
N VAL A 135 -22.96 -15.15 -0.53
CA VAL A 135 -23.09 -15.70 -1.86
C VAL A 135 -24.39 -16.48 -1.96
N HIS A 136 -25.14 -16.25 -3.03
CA HIS A 136 -26.38 -16.94 -3.32
C HIS A 136 -26.36 -17.45 -4.75
N ARG A 137 -26.68 -18.72 -4.91
CA ARG A 137 -26.95 -19.34 -6.21
C ARG A 137 -28.46 -19.42 -6.40
N GLN A 138 -28.94 -18.93 -7.53
CA GLN A 138 -30.33 -19.12 -7.96
C GLN A 138 -30.35 -19.56 -9.42
N GLY A 139 -30.49 -20.87 -9.64
CA GLY A 139 -30.43 -21.45 -10.98
C GLY A 139 -29.07 -21.20 -11.65
N ASP A 140 -29.11 -20.35 -12.66
CA ASP A 140 -28.05 -19.92 -13.58
C ASP A 140 -27.38 -18.60 -13.14
N THR A 141 -27.81 -18.06 -11.99
CA THR A 141 -27.36 -16.78 -11.46
C THR A 141 -26.52 -16.98 -10.19
N LEU A 142 -25.34 -16.36 -10.16
CA LEU A 142 -24.49 -16.19 -8.98
C LEU A 142 -24.59 -14.76 -8.47
N SER A 143 -25.10 -14.58 -7.24
CA SER A 143 -25.16 -13.30 -6.56
C SER A 143 -24.14 -13.23 -5.44
N VAL A 144 -23.36 -12.16 -5.40
CA VAL A 144 -22.39 -11.86 -4.34
C VAL A 144 -22.67 -10.47 -3.80
N VAL A 145 -22.74 -10.33 -2.47
CA VAL A 145 -22.73 -9.02 -1.81
C VAL A 145 -21.51 -8.97 -0.88
N ALA A 146 -20.46 -8.29 -1.34
CA ALA A 146 -19.21 -8.11 -0.61
C ALA A 146 -19.21 -6.81 0.20
N MET A 147 -18.72 -6.92 1.44
CA MET A 147 -18.51 -5.84 2.38
C MET A 147 -17.01 -5.68 2.58
N VAL A 148 -16.43 -4.65 1.98
CA VAL A 148 -15.00 -4.35 2.02
C VAL A 148 -14.77 -3.18 2.96
N PRO A 149 -14.38 -3.42 4.23
CA PRO A 149 -14.08 -2.33 5.15
C PRO A 149 -12.85 -1.54 4.65
N VAL A 150 -12.73 -0.28 5.06
CA VAL A 150 -11.61 0.61 4.72
C VAL A 150 -10.24 0.02 5.08
N ARG A 151 -10.17 -0.82 6.12
CA ARG A 151 -8.96 -1.57 6.50
C ARG A 151 -8.57 -2.70 5.55
N ALA A 152 -9.50 -3.11 4.69
CA ALA A 152 -9.28 -4.07 3.62
C ALA A 152 -9.14 -3.36 2.26
N LEU A 153 -9.00 -2.03 2.22
CA LEU A 153 -8.62 -1.36 0.98
C LEU A 153 -7.11 -1.45 0.79
N PRO A 154 -6.63 -1.52 -0.47
CA PRO A 154 -5.22 -1.31 -0.77
C PRO A 154 -4.79 0.10 -0.36
N ARG A 155 -3.48 0.37 -0.43
CA ARG A 155 -2.95 1.71 -0.18
C ARG A 155 -3.73 2.77 -0.96
N PHE A 156 -4.12 3.85 -0.28
CA PHE A 156 -4.93 4.95 -0.85
C PHE A 156 -4.35 6.33 -0.48
N PRO A 157 -4.69 7.42 -1.20
CA PRO A 157 -4.13 8.73 -0.93
C PRO A 157 -4.49 9.31 0.45
N ALA A 158 -3.49 9.88 1.13
CA ALA A 158 -3.65 10.46 2.45
C ALA A 158 -4.38 11.81 2.43
N VAL A 159 -4.27 12.56 1.34
CA VAL A 159 -4.84 13.92 1.20
C VAL A 159 -5.73 14.04 -0.04
N ASP A 160 -5.30 13.49 -1.17
CA ASP A 160 -6.00 13.62 -2.44
C ASP A 160 -7.34 12.88 -2.47
N PRO A 161 -8.24 13.19 -3.42
CA PRO A 161 -9.47 12.46 -3.58
C PRO A 161 -9.23 10.95 -3.70
N LEU A 162 -10.08 10.16 -3.06
CA LEU A 162 -10.00 8.70 -3.07
C LEU A 162 -10.56 8.13 -4.39
N VAL A 163 -9.83 8.31 -5.49
CA VAL A 163 -10.17 7.78 -6.80
C VAL A 163 -9.63 6.35 -6.93
N MET A 164 -10.51 5.40 -7.17
CA MET A 164 -10.18 3.97 -7.31
C MET A 164 -10.68 3.40 -8.63
N ASP A 165 -9.94 2.43 -9.14
CA ASP A 165 -10.45 1.45 -10.09
C ASP A 165 -11.07 0.28 -9.31
N LEU A 166 -12.34 -0.04 -9.60
CA LEU A 166 -13.02 -1.24 -9.13
C LEU A 166 -13.32 -2.13 -10.34
N CYS A 167 -12.45 -3.10 -10.55
CA CYS A 167 -12.60 -4.08 -11.60
C CYS A 167 -13.32 -5.31 -11.09
N ILE A 168 -14.43 -5.63 -11.72
CA ILE A 168 -15.25 -6.80 -11.48
C ILE A 168 -15.07 -7.70 -12.69
N THR A 169 -14.57 -8.90 -12.45
CA THR A 169 -14.37 -9.90 -13.49
C THR A 169 -15.14 -11.16 -13.12
N TYR A 170 -15.95 -11.65 -14.04
CA TYR A 170 -16.58 -12.96 -13.96
C TYR A 170 -15.84 -13.92 -14.89
N GLU A 171 -15.31 -14.99 -14.32
CA GLU A 171 -14.64 -16.08 -15.04
C GLU A 171 -15.65 -17.23 -15.16
N ASP A 172 -16.17 -17.46 -16.37
CA ASP A 172 -16.98 -18.62 -16.75
C ASP A 172 -16.02 -19.79 -17.06
N GLN A 173 -16.00 -20.79 -16.19
CA GLN A 173 -15.17 -21.99 -16.32
C GLN A 173 -16.06 -23.24 -16.35
N ASP A 174 -16.76 -23.39 -17.46
CA ASP A 174 -17.57 -24.56 -17.78
C ASP A 174 -16.80 -25.89 -17.86
N GLN A 175 -15.51 -25.87 -18.24
CA GLN A 175 -14.69 -27.09 -18.41
C GLN A 175 -13.24 -26.88 -18.00
N VAL A 176 -12.67 -27.85 -17.27
CA VAL A 176 -11.26 -27.83 -16.85
C VAL A 176 -10.34 -27.82 -18.08
N GLY A 177 -9.45 -26.82 -18.18
CA GLY A 177 -8.49 -26.68 -19.27
C GLY A 177 -9.02 -26.00 -20.53
N ALA A 178 -10.31 -25.64 -20.57
CA ALA A 178 -10.86 -24.79 -21.63
C ALA A 178 -10.41 -23.32 -21.46
N LYS A 179 -10.33 -22.61 -22.58
CA LYS A 179 -10.03 -21.17 -22.60
C LYS A 179 -11.22 -20.41 -22.01
N VAL A 180 -11.03 -19.81 -20.83
CA VAL A 180 -12.01 -18.90 -20.21
C VAL A 180 -12.07 -17.59 -20.99
N VAL A 181 -13.27 -17.11 -21.27
CA VAL A 181 -13.52 -15.76 -21.79
C VAL A 181 -14.09 -14.92 -20.64
N PRO A 182 -13.23 -14.21 -19.89
CA PRO A 182 -13.70 -13.45 -18.74
C PRO A 182 -14.51 -12.23 -19.18
N VAL A 183 -15.59 -11.95 -18.46
CA VAL A 183 -16.39 -10.74 -18.65
C VAL A 183 -16.01 -9.74 -17.58
N SER A 184 -15.64 -8.51 -17.98
CA SER A 184 -15.15 -7.49 -17.05
C SER A 184 -15.70 -6.11 -17.36
N ASN A 185 -15.84 -5.25 -16.33
CA ASN A 185 -16.07 -3.81 -16.52
C ASN A 185 -14.77 -3.01 -16.76
N CYS A 186 -13.61 -3.66 -16.75
CA CYS A 186 -12.30 -3.05 -16.94
C CYS A 186 -11.61 -3.51 -18.22
N LYS A 187 -10.75 -2.65 -18.76
CA LYS A 187 -9.87 -2.96 -19.90
C LYS A 187 -8.43 -2.89 -19.44
N GLY A 188 -7.69 -4.01 -19.56
CA GLY A 188 -6.29 -4.06 -19.13
C GLY A 188 -6.09 -3.82 -17.62
N GLY A 189 -7.09 -4.12 -16.79
CA GLY A 189 -7.01 -3.96 -15.33
C GLY A 189 -7.36 -2.57 -14.80
N THR A 190 -7.78 -1.64 -15.65
CA THR A 190 -8.25 -0.31 -15.24
C THR A 190 -9.66 -0.04 -15.75
N MET A 191 -10.42 0.79 -15.01
CA MET A 191 -11.72 1.23 -15.49
C MET A 191 -11.54 2.17 -16.69
N PRO A 192 -12.45 2.13 -17.68
CA PRO A 192 -12.43 3.07 -18.80
C PRO A 192 -12.38 4.54 -18.33
N GLU A 193 -11.91 5.42 -19.20
CA GLU A 193 -11.84 6.85 -18.91
C GLU A 193 -13.21 7.40 -18.49
N GLY A 194 -13.25 8.17 -17.40
CA GLY A 194 -14.49 8.72 -16.83
C GLY A 194 -15.33 7.73 -16.00
N GLU A 195 -14.94 6.46 -15.94
CA GLU A 195 -15.66 5.43 -15.18
C GLU A 195 -15.05 5.15 -13.79
N ALA A 196 -13.84 5.65 -13.51
CA ALA A 196 -13.18 5.49 -12.22
C ALA A 196 -14.07 5.98 -11.06
N LEU A 197 -13.94 5.37 -9.88
CA LEU A 197 -14.84 5.60 -8.76
C LEU A 197 -14.22 6.51 -7.72
N ARG A 198 -14.91 7.58 -7.33
CA ARG A 198 -14.49 8.47 -6.24
C ARG A 198 -15.22 8.10 -4.95
N LEU A 199 -14.49 7.55 -3.97
CA LEU A 199 -15.04 7.33 -2.63
C LEU A 199 -15.31 8.66 -1.93
N PRO A 200 -16.29 8.71 -1.01
CA PRO A 200 -16.57 9.91 -0.23
C PRO A 200 -15.41 10.24 0.71
N ASP A 201 -15.09 11.53 0.89
CA ASP A 201 -14.00 11.98 1.76
C ASP A 201 -14.22 11.56 3.24
N GLU A 202 -15.49 11.37 3.63
CA GLU A 202 -15.88 10.81 4.93
C GLU A 202 -15.20 9.47 5.22
N ALA A 203 -14.92 8.65 4.19
CA ALA A 203 -14.21 7.39 4.33
C ALA A 203 -12.89 7.55 5.08
N ARG A 204 -12.12 8.57 4.69
CA ARG A 204 -10.84 8.90 5.33
C ARG A 204 -11.02 9.65 6.64
N LYS A 205 -11.93 10.64 6.69
CA LYS A 205 -12.17 11.44 7.92
C LYS A 205 -12.58 10.57 9.12
N ASN A 206 -13.34 9.50 8.88
CA ASN A 206 -13.81 8.59 9.93
C ASN A 206 -12.69 7.75 10.58
N LEU A 207 -11.53 7.63 9.93
CA LEU A 207 -10.37 6.90 10.46
C LEU A 207 -9.71 7.61 11.64
N LYS A 208 -9.93 8.93 11.78
CA LYS A 208 -9.31 9.78 12.81
C LYS A 208 -7.77 9.69 12.85
N LEU A 209 -7.15 9.37 11.72
CA LEU A 209 -5.70 9.34 11.55
C LEU A 209 -5.18 10.78 11.40
N LYS A 210 -3.98 11.03 11.92
CA LYS A 210 -3.29 12.31 11.83
C LYS A 210 -1.86 12.07 11.34
N PRO A 211 -1.67 11.65 10.07
CA PRO A 211 -0.35 11.47 9.52
C PRO A 211 0.39 12.81 9.44
N SER A 212 1.73 12.77 9.37
CA SER A 212 2.53 13.97 9.13
C SER A 212 2.31 14.53 7.73
N ALA A 213 2.76 15.77 7.49
CA ALA A 213 2.62 16.42 6.19
C ALA A 213 3.41 15.74 5.07
N SER A 214 4.43 14.93 5.39
CA SER A 214 5.23 14.20 4.40
C SER A 214 4.54 12.93 3.88
N VAL A 215 3.47 12.47 4.53
CA VAL A 215 2.74 11.27 4.14
C VAL A 215 1.80 11.57 2.98
N THR A 216 2.02 10.90 1.85
CA THR A 216 1.21 11.03 0.65
C THR A 216 0.14 9.93 0.53
N ALA A 217 0.38 8.77 1.13
CA ALA A 217 -0.56 7.65 1.07
C ALA A 217 -0.66 6.87 2.40
N LEU A 218 -1.80 6.23 2.62
CA LEU A 218 -2.11 5.45 3.82
C LEU A 218 -2.37 3.99 3.43
N GLU A 219 -1.91 3.07 4.26
CA GLU A 219 -2.11 1.63 4.09
C GLU A 219 -2.43 0.99 5.44
N ALA A 220 -3.47 0.17 5.49
CA ALA A 220 -3.76 -0.59 6.69
C ALA A 220 -2.76 -1.74 6.86
N ALA A 221 -2.48 -2.08 8.11
CA ALA A 221 -1.66 -3.23 8.49
C ALA A 221 -2.39 -4.04 9.58
N PRO A 222 -1.95 -5.28 9.88
CA PRO A 222 -2.62 -6.14 10.85
C PRO A 222 -2.82 -5.50 12.23
N THR A 223 -1.86 -4.70 12.68
CA THR A 223 -1.83 -4.08 14.03
C THR A 223 -1.88 -2.56 14.02
N GLY A 224 -2.24 -1.95 12.88
CA GLY A 224 -2.26 -0.49 12.76
C GLY A 224 -2.37 0.04 11.34
N TRP A 225 -1.72 1.17 11.13
CA TRP A 225 -1.69 1.92 9.87
C TRP A 225 -0.27 2.37 9.56
N LEU A 226 0.05 2.39 8.26
CA LEU A 226 1.28 2.92 7.71
C LEU A 226 0.97 4.16 6.87
N GLY A 227 1.84 5.16 6.99
CA GLY A 227 1.88 6.34 6.14
C GLY A 227 3.13 6.29 5.27
N TRP A 228 2.95 6.41 3.97
CA TRP A 228 4.00 6.33 2.97
C TRP A 228 4.37 7.72 2.49
N GLY A 229 5.66 8.00 2.41
CA GLY A 229 6.18 9.22 1.82
C GLY A 229 6.28 9.15 0.30
N MET A 230 6.74 10.25 -0.31
CA MET A 230 6.92 10.38 -1.77
C MET A 230 7.83 9.29 -2.37
N LEU A 231 8.87 8.87 -1.64
CA LEU A 231 9.81 7.83 -2.08
C LEU A 231 9.29 6.40 -1.83
N SER A 232 8.02 6.23 -1.48
CA SER A 232 7.43 4.90 -1.25
C SER A 232 8.11 4.11 -0.13
N TYR A 233 8.52 4.80 0.94
CA TYR A 233 8.94 4.17 2.20
C TYR A 233 7.99 4.56 3.34
N PRO A 234 7.82 3.69 4.36
CA PRO A 234 7.02 4.03 5.54
C PRO A 234 7.65 5.19 6.32
N ASP A 235 7.03 6.35 6.22
CA ASP A 235 7.43 7.59 6.89
C ASP A 235 6.68 7.81 8.20
N TRP A 236 5.54 7.15 8.38
CA TRP A 236 4.71 7.29 9.55
C TRP A 236 4.04 5.97 9.87
N ALA A 237 3.74 5.74 11.15
CA ALA A 237 2.95 4.60 11.59
C ALA A 237 2.05 4.99 12.75
N GLN A 238 0.92 4.29 12.85
CA GLN A 238 0.06 4.34 14.02
C GLN A 238 -0.39 2.93 14.41
N GLY A 239 -0.03 2.50 15.62
CA GLY A 239 -0.51 1.27 16.22
C GLY A 239 -1.94 1.38 16.74
N GLU A 240 -2.59 0.22 16.88
CA GLU A 240 -3.85 0.12 17.65
C GLU A 240 -3.62 0.41 19.14
N GLU A 241 -2.44 0.05 19.63
CA GLU A 241 -1.95 0.31 20.99
C GLU A 241 -0.68 1.17 20.96
N ALA A 242 -0.16 1.50 22.14
CA ALA A 242 1.09 2.23 22.26
C ALA A 242 2.24 1.42 21.64
N LEU A 243 3.09 2.09 20.86
CA LEU A 243 4.15 1.43 20.11
C LEU A 243 5.37 1.16 21.01
N THR A 244 5.77 -0.09 21.06
CA THR A 244 7.05 -0.55 21.58
C THR A 244 8.06 -0.69 20.42
N PRO A 245 9.37 -0.81 20.68
CA PRO A 245 10.34 -1.10 19.63
C PRO A 245 9.98 -2.34 18.79
N ALA A 246 9.55 -3.42 19.45
CA ALA A 246 9.17 -4.65 18.78
C ALA A 246 7.91 -4.49 17.91
N SER A 247 6.85 -3.88 18.46
CA SER A 247 5.60 -3.69 17.70
C SER A 247 5.76 -2.70 16.55
N LEU A 248 6.62 -1.68 16.71
CA LEU A 248 6.94 -0.76 15.63
C LEU A 248 7.70 -1.47 14.50
N ARG A 249 8.76 -2.22 14.82
CA ARG A 249 9.53 -2.99 13.82
C ARG A 249 8.63 -3.92 13.03
N ALA A 250 7.79 -4.70 13.72
CA ALA A 250 6.84 -5.60 13.09
C ALA A 250 5.84 -4.87 12.16
N LEU A 251 5.51 -3.62 12.47
CA LEU A 251 4.57 -2.81 11.69
C LEU A 251 5.23 -2.16 10.46
N VAL A 252 6.36 -1.48 10.62
CA VAL A 252 6.99 -0.69 9.53
C VAL A 252 7.97 -1.47 8.67
N ALA A 253 8.49 -2.59 9.19
CA ALA A 253 9.44 -3.44 8.48
C ALA A 253 9.31 -4.90 8.94
N PRO A 254 8.31 -5.65 8.45
CA PRO A 254 8.14 -7.07 8.78
C PRO A 254 9.37 -7.93 8.47
N THR A 255 10.24 -7.47 7.56
CA THR A 255 11.51 -8.10 7.17
C THR A 255 12.74 -7.49 7.86
N ALA A 256 12.54 -6.74 8.95
CA ALA A 256 13.64 -6.14 9.71
C ALA A 256 14.64 -7.21 10.17
N VAL A 257 15.92 -6.84 10.16
CA VAL A 257 17.03 -7.74 10.50
C VAL A 257 17.65 -7.34 11.85
N ASP A 258 18.23 -8.32 12.51
CA ASP A 258 18.89 -8.12 13.81
C ASP A 258 20.28 -7.50 13.63
N ALA A 259 20.53 -6.38 14.30
CA ALA A 259 21.79 -5.63 14.18
C ALA A 259 23.02 -6.46 14.55
N THR A 260 22.94 -7.22 15.65
CA THR A 260 24.03 -8.07 16.15
C THR A 260 24.38 -9.17 15.15
N LYS A 261 23.35 -9.83 14.59
CA LYS A 261 23.54 -10.86 13.55
C LYS A 261 24.14 -10.29 12.26
N MET A 262 23.91 -9.01 12.00
CA MET A 262 24.47 -8.30 10.83
C MET A 262 25.83 -7.65 11.11
N GLY A 263 26.37 -7.79 12.33
CA GLY A 263 27.66 -7.22 12.71
C GLY A 263 27.70 -5.69 12.73
N VAL A 264 26.54 -5.03 12.89
CA VAL A 264 26.44 -3.57 13.04
C VAL A 264 26.06 -3.24 14.48
N ASN A 265 26.62 -2.16 15.03
CA ASN A 265 26.35 -1.74 16.39
C ASN A 265 25.30 -0.62 16.40
N LEU A 266 24.03 -1.03 16.38
CA LEU A 266 22.88 -0.12 16.40
C LEU A 266 22.10 -0.30 17.70
N PRO A 267 21.87 0.76 18.49
CA PRO A 267 21.02 0.68 19.66
C PRO A 267 19.58 0.45 19.24
N GLU A 268 18.84 -0.35 20.01
CA GLU A 268 17.43 -0.60 19.75
C GLU A 268 16.55 0.66 19.87
N ALA A 269 16.92 1.52 20.82
CA ALA A 269 16.31 2.81 21.04
C ALA A 269 17.34 3.82 21.56
N LEU A 270 17.08 5.09 21.25
CA LEU A 270 17.76 6.29 21.75
C LEU A 270 16.72 7.19 22.40
N SER A 271 17.16 8.26 23.06
CA SER A 271 16.29 9.29 23.62
C SER A 271 16.68 10.64 23.04
N LEU A 272 15.70 11.38 22.51
CA LEU A 272 15.89 12.79 22.19
C LEU A 272 16.15 13.59 23.48
N PRO A 273 16.74 14.80 23.40
CA PRO A 273 16.95 15.67 24.57
C PRO A 273 15.68 16.00 25.34
N ASP A 274 14.53 16.01 24.66
CA ASP A 274 13.21 16.23 25.28
C ASP A 274 12.60 14.96 25.91
N GLY A 275 13.35 13.85 25.93
CA GLY A 275 12.96 12.58 26.53
C GLY A 275 12.14 11.67 25.62
N ARG A 276 11.77 12.09 24.40
CA ARG A 276 11.01 11.22 23.49
C ARG A 276 11.88 10.05 22.99
N PRO A 277 11.34 8.82 22.97
CA PRO A 277 12.06 7.66 22.47
C PRO A 277 12.21 7.70 20.94
N VAL A 278 13.40 7.36 20.47
CA VAL A 278 13.71 7.12 19.06
C VAL A 278 14.00 5.63 18.89
N VAL A 279 13.20 4.93 18.10
CA VAL A 279 13.37 3.50 17.84
C VAL A 279 14.16 3.30 16.55
N THR A 280 15.10 2.38 16.59
CA THR A 280 15.90 1.99 15.44
C THR A 280 15.30 0.75 14.75
N VAL A 281 15.19 0.82 13.43
CA VAL A 281 14.73 -0.27 12.56
C VAL A 281 15.79 -0.50 11.48
N LEU A 282 16.32 -1.73 11.40
CA LEU A 282 17.32 -2.11 10.42
C LEU A 282 16.69 -2.98 9.32
N THR A 283 16.92 -2.61 8.06
CA THR A 283 16.41 -3.33 6.88
C THR A 283 17.51 -3.47 5.82
N GLY A 284 17.22 -4.21 4.76
CA GLY A 284 18.13 -4.40 3.63
C GLY A 284 18.91 -5.71 3.69
N LYS A 285 20.00 -5.77 2.93
CA LYS A 285 20.87 -6.95 2.79
C LYS A 285 22.27 -6.61 3.25
N ASN A 286 22.95 -7.58 3.87
CA ASN A 286 24.28 -7.36 4.42
C ASN A 286 25.33 -7.38 3.30
N PRO A 287 25.97 -6.25 2.94
CA PRO A 287 26.98 -6.22 1.88
C PRO A 287 28.21 -7.09 2.19
N TYR A 288 28.40 -7.45 3.45
CA TYR A 288 29.52 -8.24 3.94
C TYR A 288 29.06 -9.61 4.42
N ALA A 289 28.09 -10.22 3.72
CA ALA A 289 27.60 -11.56 4.03
C ALA A 289 28.66 -12.65 3.78
N VAL A 290 29.61 -12.39 2.90
CA VAL A 290 30.75 -13.27 2.60
C VAL A 290 32.02 -12.67 3.18
N GLU A 291 32.76 -13.46 3.95
CA GLU A 291 34.00 -13.00 4.59
C GLU A 291 35.04 -12.55 3.55
N GLY A 292 35.66 -11.39 3.79
CA GLY A 292 36.66 -10.80 2.90
C GLY A 292 36.11 -10.20 1.60
N GLN A 293 34.80 -10.20 1.39
CA GLN A 293 34.15 -9.62 0.21
C GLN A 293 33.11 -8.58 0.63
N CYS A 294 32.94 -7.57 -0.22
CA CYS A 294 31.85 -6.60 -0.11
C CYS A 294 31.08 -6.54 -1.42
N ASP A 295 29.78 -6.82 -1.35
CA ASP A 295 28.85 -6.68 -2.46
C ASP A 295 28.29 -5.25 -2.49
N SER A 296 28.58 -4.50 -3.55
CA SER A 296 28.15 -3.11 -3.69
C SER A 296 26.67 -2.96 -4.03
N ASP A 297 26.00 -4.04 -4.46
CA ASP A 297 24.57 -4.03 -4.77
C ASP A 297 23.71 -4.20 -3.51
N ASP A 298 24.33 -4.61 -2.40
CA ASP A 298 23.68 -4.79 -1.11
C ASP A 298 23.97 -3.61 -0.16
N GLU A 299 22.96 -3.24 0.62
CA GLU A 299 23.06 -2.19 1.63
C GLU A 299 22.16 -2.53 2.83
N LEU A 300 22.67 -2.30 4.04
CA LEU A 300 21.85 -2.25 5.23
C LEU A 300 21.47 -0.80 5.51
N ARG A 301 20.18 -0.56 5.75
CA ARG A 301 19.64 0.77 6.04
C ARG A 301 19.02 0.83 7.42
N MET A 302 19.30 1.93 8.12
CA MET A 302 18.74 2.25 9.41
C MET A 302 17.67 3.33 9.26
N GLY A 303 16.44 2.99 9.65
CA GLY A 303 15.38 3.95 9.90
C GLY A 303 15.32 4.31 11.38
N LEU A 304 15.35 5.60 11.71
CA LEU A 304 15.07 6.10 13.06
C LEU A 304 13.65 6.66 13.12
N TYR A 305 12.90 6.24 14.14
CA TYR A 305 11.51 6.62 14.33
C TYR A 305 11.29 7.26 15.70
N VAL A 306 10.85 8.51 15.75
CA VAL A 306 10.40 9.12 17.01
C VAL A 306 9.03 8.59 17.35
N VAL A 307 8.88 8.00 18.53
CA VAL A 307 7.63 7.39 19.00
C VAL A 307 6.92 8.30 19.99
N SER A 308 5.62 8.48 19.79
CA SER A 308 4.74 9.24 20.69
C SER A 308 3.45 8.47 20.95
N GLY A 309 3.41 7.71 22.04
CA GLY A 309 2.27 6.86 22.37
C GLY A 309 1.98 5.84 21.27
N LYS A 310 0.90 6.04 20.51
CA LYS A 310 0.49 5.12 19.43
C LYS A 310 1.09 5.46 18.07
N THR A 311 1.77 6.59 17.92
CA THR A 311 2.30 7.03 16.62
C THR A 311 3.81 6.98 16.58
N ALA A 312 4.35 6.81 15.38
CA ALA A 312 5.78 6.89 15.11
C ALA A 312 6.01 7.66 13.82
N GLN A 313 6.99 8.56 13.80
CA GLN A 313 7.40 9.32 12.62
C GLN A 313 8.84 8.94 12.29
N ARG A 314 9.11 8.57 11.04
CA ARG A 314 10.48 8.39 10.55
C ARG A 314 11.15 9.76 10.48
N VAL A 315 12.30 9.87 11.13
CA VAL A 315 13.06 11.12 11.27
C VAL A 315 14.45 11.05 10.66
N LEU A 316 14.92 9.84 10.33
CA LEU A 316 16.13 9.59 9.57
C LEU A 316 16.00 8.26 8.83
N ASP A 317 16.51 8.20 7.60
CA ASP A 317 16.82 6.96 6.89
C ASP A 317 18.25 7.09 6.38
N TRP A 318 19.15 6.22 6.85
CA TRP A 318 20.57 6.35 6.62
C TRP A 318 21.26 4.99 6.49
N PRO A 319 22.34 4.85 5.70
CA PRO A 319 23.02 3.57 5.57
C PRO A 319 23.64 3.13 6.90
N ALA A 320 23.34 1.90 7.32
CA ALA A 320 23.99 1.23 8.44
C ALA A 320 25.22 0.44 8.01
N ALA A 321 25.24 -0.08 6.78
CA ALA A 321 26.42 -0.70 6.21
C ALA A 321 26.42 -0.60 4.68
N THR A 322 27.56 -0.17 4.12
CA THR A 322 27.84 -0.16 2.67
C THR A 322 29.31 -0.49 2.44
N CYS A 323 29.71 -0.80 1.20
CA CYS A 323 31.13 -0.95 0.86
C CYS A 323 31.92 0.35 1.01
N ALA A 324 31.28 1.51 0.78
CA ALA A 324 31.93 2.81 0.88
C ALA A 324 32.16 3.26 2.33
N LEU A 325 31.18 3.04 3.21
CA LEU A 325 31.23 3.48 4.59
C LEU A 325 31.79 2.41 5.54
N GLY A 326 31.74 1.12 5.18
CA GLY A 326 31.96 0.07 6.17
C GLY A 326 30.68 -0.23 6.94
N ARG A 327 30.84 -0.75 8.16
CA ARG A 327 29.73 -1.03 9.09
C ARG A 327 29.60 0.10 10.10
N ALA A 328 28.37 0.46 10.49
CA ALA A 328 28.14 1.34 11.63
C ALA A 328 28.66 0.66 12.91
N THR A 329 29.61 1.31 13.58
CA THR A 329 30.26 0.84 14.81
C THR A 329 29.76 1.57 16.05
N SER A 330 29.12 2.74 15.88
CA SER A 330 28.44 3.47 16.94
C SER A 330 27.32 4.33 16.37
N VAL A 331 26.24 4.48 17.15
CA VAL A 331 25.17 5.45 16.91
C VAL A 331 24.80 6.05 18.25
N GLU A 332 25.10 7.32 18.44
CA GLU A 332 25.05 7.97 19.74
C GLU A 332 24.29 9.30 19.65
N MET A 333 23.41 9.54 20.63
CA MET A 333 22.71 10.80 20.81
C MET A 333 23.41 11.62 21.89
N GLU A 334 23.85 12.83 21.55
CA GLU A 334 24.40 13.78 22.51
C GLU A 334 23.30 14.57 23.23
N GLU A 335 23.62 15.14 24.39
CA GLU A 335 22.68 15.92 25.23
C GLU A 335 22.05 17.11 24.48
N GLN A 336 22.74 17.66 23.48
CA GLN A 336 22.28 18.80 22.69
C GLN A 336 21.47 18.40 21.45
N GLY A 337 21.18 17.10 21.27
CA GLY A 337 20.41 16.59 20.13
C GLY A 337 21.23 16.40 18.85
N ALA A 338 22.55 16.34 18.98
CA ALA A 338 23.43 15.87 17.92
C ALA A 338 23.41 14.34 17.88
N LEU A 339 23.23 13.77 16.69
CA LEU A 339 23.32 12.34 16.45
C LEU A 339 24.59 12.05 15.67
N ASN A 340 25.46 11.21 16.23
CA ASN A 340 26.71 10.81 15.59
C ASN A 340 26.65 9.34 15.19
N ILE A 341 27.06 9.05 13.95
CA ILE A 341 27.17 7.69 13.43
C ILE A 341 28.63 7.46 13.04
N GLY A 342 29.32 6.60 13.79
CA GLY A 342 30.68 6.17 13.50
C GLY A 342 30.69 4.91 12.64
N TYR A 343 31.60 4.83 11.68
CA TYR A 343 31.77 3.69 10.79
C TYR A 343 33.15 3.05 10.88
N SER A 344 33.22 1.77 10.50
CA SER A 344 34.46 0.98 10.54
C SER A 344 35.56 1.48 9.60
N ASN A 345 35.23 2.30 8.59
CA ASN A 345 36.24 2.95 7.75
C ASN A 345 36.85 4.22 8.39
N GLY A 346 36.41 4.57 9.61
CA GLY A 346 36.83 5.78 10.34
C GLY A 346 35.97 7.02 10.07
N ALA A 347 34.99 6.96 9.18
CA ALA A 347 34.07 8.06 8.94
C ALA A 347 33.12 8.27 10.13
N ILE A 348 32.86 9.53 10.45
CA ILE A 348 31.85 9.93 11.42
C ILE A 348 30.89 10.88 10.71
N ILE A 349 29.60 10.54 10.72
CA ILE A 349 28.54 11.36 10.14
C ILE A 349 27.71 11.96 11.27
N ASN A 350 27.55 13.27 11.24
CA ASN A 350 26.86 14.02 12.29
C ASN A 350 25.55 14.59 11.75
N PHE A 351 24.52 14.53 12.59
CA PHE A 351 23.22 15.12 12.35
C PHE A 351 22.82 15.99 13.54
N VAL A 352 21.96 16.97 13.28
CA VAL A 352 21.34 17.80 14.31
C VAL A 352 19.83 17.61 14.23
N TRP A 353 19.20 17.54 15.39
CA TRP A 353 17.75 17.51 15.50
C TRP A 353 17.15 18.88 15.14
N SER A 354 16.35 18.96 14.08
CA SER A 354 15.69 20.18 13.59
C SER A 354 14.22 20.30 14.04
N ALA A 355 13.87 19.68 15.18
CA ALA A 355 12.55 19.60 15.81
C ALA A 355 11.61 18.48 15.30
N ASP A 356 11.68 18.11 14.03
CA ASP A 356 10.87 17.02 13.46
C ASP A 356 11.68 15.98 12.67
N HIS A 357 12.93 16.27 12.29
CA HIS A 357 13.84 15.32 11.65
C HIS A 357 15.31 15.55 12.02
N PHE A 358 16.18 14.64 11.57
CA PHE A 358 17.63 14.81 11.67
C PHE A 358 18.18 15.41 10.37
N GLU A 359 18.83 16.56 10.49
CA GLU A 359 19.52 17.23 9.38
C GLU A 359 21.02 16.97 9.47
N ARG A 360 21.62 16.57 8.35
CA ARG A 360 23.07 16.35 8.30
C ARG A 360 23.79 17.69 8.46
N THR A 361 24.69 17.78 9.45
CA THR A 361 25.31 19.08 9.79
C THR A 361 26.40 19.52 8.80
N GLN A 362 27.05 18.60 8.07
CA GLN A 362 27.97 18.91 6.95
C GLN A 362 28.12 17.76 5.93
N LEU A 363 28.19 18.08 4.63
CA LEU A 363 28.88 17.25 3.61
C LEU A 363 30.38 17.33 3.92
N GLY A 364 30.95 16.29 4.54
CA GLY A 364 32.38 16.24 4.86
C GLY A 364 33.22 16.54 3.62
N LYS A 365 34.26 17.38 3.80
CA LYS A 365 35.27 17.67 2.78
C LYS A 365 35.84 16.36 2.22
N ARG A 366 35.98 16.32 0.90
CA ARG A 366 36.68 15.25 0.14
C ARG A 366 38.06 14.96 0.70
#